data_AF-A0A6N7CLL8-F1
#
_entry.id   AF-A0A6N7CLL8-F1
#
_cell.length_a   1.000
_cell.length_b   1.000
_cell.length_c   1.000
_cell.angle_alpha   90.00
_cell.angle_beta   90.00
_cell.angle_gamma   90.00
#
_symmetry.space_group_name_H-M   'P 1'
#
loop_
_entity.id
_entity.type
_entity.pdbx_description
1 polymer ?
#
loop_
_entity_poly.entity_id
_entity_poly.type
_entity_poly.pdbx_seq_one_letter_code
_entity_poly.pdbx_strand_id
1 'polypeptide(L)'
;MTIAPPQPAAPTRRDFWPRQAWRRDRTSMAPPPIVLAAVAAGVVAALTLQVTVVGLGYVLTGAAVAAAVFATRRTLPTATQAAAILGALGLLAVLSVRGAGWLAAVCVALSWVVGSFALVGGRTWTGLAAGSFALWFTPLRVVRWTRRGARRWHATGTVPVGRVFGVAAVTVVLRLVFGSLFAGADAGFAALLGRAAPTVHVSNPFGRFVIGVLVCGGTLGAAYLLRRTPRVDALAPRPGRPVARWEWAIPLALLDLLFLGFVAVQLTVLFGGNTHVLTTADLTYAEYARQGFWQLLAVTALTLLVIAVAVRKASRVEVADRVLVRVLLGLLCGLSLVVVASAIHRMSLYESQYGYTRLRVTVLVTELWLGLVFVLLIAAGVRLSGRWLPRAVLVSAVGGVLLVAAIDPDAYVARKNVERFGDTGRIDVSYLAKELLAAHPVGSCE
;
A
#
# COMPACT_ATOMS: atom_id res chain seq x y z
N MET A 1 38.49 -32.40 -39.50
CA MET A 1 38.27 -31.22 -38.64
C MET A 1 36.79 -31.21 -38.26
N THR A 2 36.43 -31.89 -37.17
CA THR A 2 35.05 -32.09 -36.73
C THR A 2 34.65 -30.91 -35.84
N ILE A 3 33.79 -30.03 -36.34
CA ILE A 3 33.31 -28.86 -35.60
C ILE A 3 32.36 -29.35 -34.51
N ALA A 4 32.80 -29.28 -33.26
CA ALA A 4 31.95 -29.57 -32.11
C ALA A 4 30.79 -28.57 -32.04
N PRO A 5 29.56 -29.02 -31.73
CA PRO A 5 28.42 -28.12 -31.58
C PRO A 5 28.65 -27.16 -30.39
N PRO A 6 28.19 -25.90 -30.49
CA PRO A 6 28.39 -24.92 -29.43
C PRO A 6 27.73 -25.40 -28.14
N GLN A 7 28.53 -25.59 -27.08
CA GLN A 7 27.99 -25.95 -25.78
C GLN A 7 27.05 -24.86 -25.25
N PRO A 8 25.90 -25.22 -24.66
CA PRO A 8 25.00 -24.25 -24.04
C PRO A 8 25.73 -23.56 -22.88
N ALA A 9 25.94 -22.25 -23.01
CA ALA A 9 26.62 -21.43 -22.03
C ALA A 9 26.03 -21.65 -20.62
N ALA A 10 26.88 -22.06 -19.68
CA ALA A 10 26.54 -22.25 -18.28
C ALA A 10 25.83 -21.01 -17.71
N PRO A 11 24.84 -21.18 -16.81
CA PRO A 11 24.09 -20.07 -16.23
C PRO A 11 25.02 -19.17 -15.42
N THR A 12 25.40 -18.02 -15.98
CA THR A 12 26.11 -16.95 -15.29
C THR A 12 25.31 -16.51 -14.05
N ARG A 13 25.88 -16.74 -12.88
CA ARG A 13 25.35 -16.65 -11.50
C ARG A 13 24.93 -15.23 -11.01
N ARG A 14 24.52 -14.31 -11.89
CA ARG A 14 24.34 -12.87 -11.54
C ARG A 14 23.00 -12.22 -11.97
N ASP A 15 21.97 -13.00 -12.22
CA ASP A 15 20.61 -12.45 -12.41
C ASP A 15 19.78 -12.78 -11.15
N PHE A 16 19.47 -11.78 -10.32
CA PHE A 16 18.67 -11.93 -9.08
C PHE A 16 17.24 -12.44 -9.34
N TRP A 17 16.76 -12.34 -10.59
CA TRP A 17 15.44 -12.79 -11.01
C TRP A 17 15.52 -13.98 -11.97
N PRO A 18 14.63 -14.99 -11.83
CA PRO A 18 14.56 -16.11 -12.76
C PRO A 18 14.29 -15.62 -14.19
N ARG A 19 14.96 -16.20 -15.20
CA ARG A 19 14.74 -15.87 -16.63
C ARG A 19 13.28 -16.04 -17.07
N GLN A 20 12.49 -16.82 -16.34
CA GLN A 20 11.05 -17.03 -16.56
C GLN A 20 10.22 -15.78 -16.28
N ALA A 21 10.65 -14.95 -15.32
CA ALA A 21 9.98 -13.71 -14.93
C ALA A 21 10.32 -12.53 -15.85
N TRP A 22 11.57 -12.47 -16.30
CA TRP A 22 12.15 -11.34 -17.02
C TRP A 22 12.97 -11.80 -18.23
N ARG A 23 12.52 -11.44 -19.44
CA ARG A 23 13.33 -11.63 -20.66
C ARG A 23 14.56 -10.71 -20.63
N ARG A 24 15.73 -11.23 -21.03
CA ARG A 24 16.95 -10.42 -21.19
C ARG A 24 16.72 -9.37 -22.27
N ASP A 25 16.97 -8.12 -21.91
CA ASP A 25 16.75 -6.99 -22.79
C ASP A 25 18.06 -6.27 -23.11
N ARG A 26 18.62 -6.59 -24.27
CA ARG A 26 19.86 -5.99 -24.77
C ARG A 26 19.64 -4.85 -25.75
N THR A 27 18.42 -4.65 -26.26
CA THR A 27 18.16 -3.76 -27.40
C THR A 27 17.20 -2.61 -27.13
N SER A 28 16.43 -2.62 -26.04
CA SER A 28 15.50 -1.50 -25.78
C SER A 28 16.24 -0.21 -25.38
N MET A 29 15.64 0.92 -25.77
CA MET A 29 16.13 2.27 -25.52
C MET A 29 15.00 3.13 -24.98
N ALA A 30 15.33 4.06 -24.08
CA ALA A 30 14.36 5.02 -23.57
C ALA A 30 14.05 6.06 -24.64
N PRO A 31 12.78 6.25 -25.05
CA PRO A 31 12.43 7.33 -25.97
C PRO A 31 12.50 8.68 -25.24
N PRO A 32 12.89 9.77 -25.94
CA PRO A 32 13.02 11.11 -25.35
C PRO A 32 11.76 11.61 -24.62
N PRO A 33 10.51 11.41 -25.11
CA PRO A 33 9.34 11.88 -24.38
C PRO A 33 9.16 11.25 -22.99
N ILE A 34 9.63 10.01 -22.76
CA ILE A 34 9.55 9.39 -21.43
C ILE A 34 10.50 10.05 -20.44
N VAL A 35 11.71 10.36 -20.88
CA VAL A 35 12.71 10.97 -20.00
C VAL A 35 12.30 12.40 -19.67
N LEU A 36 11.80 13.15 -20.66
CA LEU A 36 11.23 14.49 -20.41
C LEU A 36 10.02 14.43 -19.46
N ALA A 37 9.10 13.49 -19.66
CA ALA A 37 7.94 13.34 -18.79
C ALA A 37 8.32 12.92 -17.36
N ALA A 38 9.33 12.06 -17.19
CA ALA A 38 9.82 11.67 -15.87
C ALA A 38 10.56 12.81 -15.15
N VAL A 39 11.33 13.62 -15.89
CA VAL A 39 11.95 14.84 -15.35
C VAL A 39 10.86 15.82 -14.92
N ALA A 40 9.83 16.05 -15.73
CA ALA A 40 8.70 16.91 -15.37
C ALA A 40 7.99 16.42 -14.09
N ALA A 41 7.72 15.11 -13.97
CA ALA A 41 7.15 14.53 -12.76
C ALA A 41 8.05 14.71 -11.53
N GLY A 42 9.38 14.58 -11.70
CA GLY A 42 10.36 14.85 -10.64
C GLY A 42 10.41 16.32 -10.22
N VAL A 43 10.26 17.26 -11.15
CA VAL A 43 10.18 18.70 -10.85
C VAL A 43 8.89 19.02 -10.10
N VAL A 44 7.74 18.48 -10.54
CA VAL A 44 6.47 18.63 -9.82
C VAL A 44 6.60 18.09 -8.39
N ALA A 45 7.22 16.92 -8.21
CA ALA A 45 7.48 16.37 -6.89
C ALA A 45 8.37 17.30 -6.04
N ALA A 46 9.49 17.78 -6.58
CA ALA A 46 10.39 18.66 -5.84
C ALA A 46 9.73 19.98 -5.42
N LEU A 47 8.79 20.50 -6.21
CA LEU A 47 8.09 21.74 -5.92
C LEU A 47 6.90 21.56 -4.95
N THR A 48 6.21 20.42 -5.02
CA THR A 48 4.93 20.21 -4.33
C THR A 48 5.00 19.32 -3.10
N LEU A 49 5.92 18.34 -3.04
CA LEU A 49 6.07 17.46 -1.89
C LEU A 49 6.86 18.14 -0.78
N GLN A 50 6.18 18.32 0.35
CA GLN A 50 6.80 18.64 1.63
C GLN A 50 6.64 17.43 2.54
N VAL A 51 7.75 16.83 2.97
CA VAL A 51 7.71 15.62 3.83
C VAL A 51 7.04 15.89 5.17
N THR A 52 7.12 17.13 5.64
CA THR A 52 6.59 17.57 6.94
C THR A 52 5.10 17.90 6.90
N VAL A 53 4.50 18.12 5.73
CA VAL A 53 3.10 18.53 5.59
C VAL A 53 2.41 17.62 4.59
N VAL A 54 1.51 16.79 5.11
CA VAL A 54 0.62 15.96 4.30
C VAL A 54 -0.40 16.89 3.62
N GLY A 55 -0.50 16.84 2.29
CA GLY A 55 -1.36 17.77 1.54
C GLY A 55 -1.45 17.47 0.04
N LEU A 56 -1.96 18.44 -0.73
CA LEU A 56 -2.24 18.36 -2.17
C LEU A 56 -1.04 17.90 -3.02
N GLY A 57 0.19 18.14 -2.55
CA GLY A 57 1.41 17.75 -3.27
C GLY A 57 1.52 16.24 -3.53
N TYR A 58 0.98 15.39 -2.66
CA TYR A 58 0.98 13.93 -2.86
C TYR A 58 0.10 13.53 -4.04
N VAL A 59 -1.09 14.13 -4.18
CA VAL A 59 -2.01 13.88 -5.30
C VAL A 59 -1.43 14.39 -6.60
N LEU A 60 -0.91 15.62 -6.60
CA LEU A 60 -0.33 16.24 -7.78
C LEU A 60 0.87 15.44 -8.28
N THR A 61 1.72 14.97 -7.37
CA THR A 61 2.84 14.10 -7.72
C THR A 61 2.36 12.76 -8.26
N GLY A 62 1.40 12.10 -7.59
CA GLY A 62 0.83 10.83 -8.06
C GLY A 62 0.20 10.95 -9.45
N ALA A 63 -0.53 12.03 -9.71
CA ALA A 63 -1.14 12.34 -11.00
C ALA A 63 -0.08 12.61 -12.08
N ALA A 64 0.98 13.37 -11.76
CA ALA A 64 2.10 13.62 -12.66
C ALA A 64 2.83 12.33 -13.03
N VAL A 65 3.08 11.44 -12.06
CA VAL A 65 3.69 10.12 -12.31
C VAL A 65 2.80 9.26 -13.21
N ALA A 66 1.49 9.18 -12.91
CA ALA A 66 0.53 8.43 -13.72
C ALA A 66 0.46 8.97 -15.15
N ALA A 67 0.36 10.29 -15.32
CA ALA A 67 0.36 10.94 -16.63
C ALA A 67 1.66 10.64 -17.40
N ALA A 68 2.83 10.81 -16.77
CA ALA A 68 4.12 10.56 -17.39
C ALA A 68 4.27 9.11 -17.88
N VAL A 69 3.77 8.14 -17.11
CA VAL A 69 3.86 6.72 -17.45
C VAL A 69 2.87 6.33 -18.56
N PHE A 70 1.60 6.75 -18.45
CA PHE A 70 0.54 6.31 -19.36
C PHE A 70 0.41 7.16 -20.63
N ALA A 71 0.72 8.46 -20.61
CA ALA A 71 0.64 9.32 -21.79
C ALA A 71 1.63 8.92 -22.91
N THR A 72 2.69 8.20 -22.56
CA THR A 72 3.66 7.71 -23.56
C THR A 72 3.26 6.37 -24.20
N ARG A 73 2.11 5.82 -23.80
CA ARG A 73 1.52 4.62 -24.39
C ARG A 73 0.66 5.01 -25.59
N ARG A 74 0.73 4.22 -26.66
CA ARG A 74 -0.15 4.40 -27.83
C ARG A 74 -1.55 3.83 -27.62
N THR A 75 -1.75 3.02 -26.59
CA THR A 75 -3.03 2.37 -26.27
C THR A 75 -3.59 2.92 -24.96
N LEU A 76 -4.91 3.13 -24.94
CA LEU A 76 -5.62 3.55 -23.73
C LEU A 76 -5.44 2.49 -22.61
N PRO A 77 -5.43 2.92 -21.34
CA PRO A 77 -5.37 1.99 -20.21
C PRO A 77 -6.62 1.09 -20.21
N THR A 78 -6.46 -0.17 -19.80
CA THR A 78 -7.62 -1.06 -19.65
C THR A 78 -8.50 -0.56 -18.49
N ALA A 79 -9.80 -0.87 -18.49
CA ALA A 79 -10.72 -0.45 -17.42
C ALA A 79 -10.20 -0.81 -16.01
N THR A 80 -9.56 -1.97 -15.87
CA THR A 80 -8.92 -2.41 -14.61
C THR A 80 -7.71 -1.57 -14.21
N GLN A 81 -6.92 -1.11 -15.18
CA GLN A 81 -5.78 -0.23 -14.93
C GLN A 81 -6.27 1.18 -14.57
N ALA A 82 -7.28 1.69 -15.29
CA ALA A 82 -7.91 2.96 -14.98
C ALA A 82 -8.50 2.96 -13.57
N ALA A 83 -9.25 1.91 -13.19
CA ALA A 83 -9.79 1.77 -11.84
C ALA A 83 -8.69 1.70 -10.77
N ALA A 84 -7.57 1.01 -11.03
CA ALA A 84 -6.44 0.97 -10.11
C ALA A 84 -5.75 2.35 -9.98
N ILE A 85 -5.56 3.08 -11.09
CA ILE A 85 -5.01 4.44 -11.07
C ILE A 85 -5.93 5.37 -10.28
N LEU A 86 -7.23 5.34 -10.54
CA LEU A 86 -8.21 6.14 -9.82
C LEU A 86 -8.24 5.79 -8.33
N GLY A 87 -8.16 4.51 -7.97
CA GLY A 87 -8.06 4.07 -6.57
C GLY A 87 -6.78 4.58 -5.89
N ALA A 88 -5.64 4.49 -6.56
CA ALA A 88 -4.36 4.99 -6.04
C ALA A 88 -4.37 6.52 -5.86
N LEU A 89 -4.95 7.25 -6.82
CA LEU A 89 -5.12 8.71 -6.73
C LEU A 89 -6.13 9.10 -5.66
N GLY A 90 -7.23 8.36 -5.51
CA GLY A 90 -8.22 8.56 -4.44
C GLY A 90 -7.60 8.39 -3.06
N LEU A 91 -6.76 7.37 -2.87
CA LEU A 91 -6.00 7.19 -1.62
C LEU A 91 -5.04 8.35 -1.34
N LEU A 92 -4.37 8.89 -2.36
CA LEU A 92 -3.54 10.08 -2.18
C LEU A 92 -4.39 11.35 -1.97
N ALA A 93 -5.61 11.41 -2.50
CA ALA A 93 -6.52 12.53 -2.29
C ALA A 93 -6.99 12.63 -0.84
N VAL A 94 -7.12 11.49 -0.16
CA VAL A 94 -7.37 11.45 1.29
C VAL A 94 -6.33 12.26 2.07
N LEU A 95 -5.04 12.20 1.70
CA LEU A 95 -3.98 12.98 2.33
C LEU A 95 -4.19 14.50 2.19
N SER A 96 -4.93 14.95 1.18
CA SER A 96 -5.19 16.38 0.99
C SER A 96 -6.31 16.89 1.90
N VAL A 97 -7.21 16.00 2.32
CA VAL A 97 -8.40 16.33 3.12
C VAL A 97 -8.18 15.96 4.60
N ARG A 98 -7.33 14.98 4.88
CA ARG A 98 -7.12 14.43 6.23
C ARG A 98 -5.68 14.64 6.69
N GLY A 99 -5.52 15.34 7.82
CA GLY A 99 -4.22 15.59 8.48
C GLY A 99 -3.73 14.45 9.39
N ALA A 100 -4.40 13.29 9.39
CA ALA A 100 -4.05 12.17 10.25
C ALA A 100 -2.80 11.43 9.71
N GLY A 101 -1.65 11.58 10.40
CA GLY A 101 -0.37 11.01 9.95
C GLY A 101 -0.36 9.47 9.82
N TRP A 102 -1.10 8.76 10.68
CA TRP A 102 -1.22 7.30 10.60
C TRP A 102 -1.97 6.86 9.33
N LEU A 103 -3.04 7.58 8.98
CA LEU A 103 -3.84 7.33 7.78
C LEU A 103 -3.02 7.63 6.53
N ALA A 104 -2.21 8.69 6.56
CA ALA A 104 -1.29 9.02 5.48
C ALA A 104 -0.33 7.86 5.17
N ALA A 105 0.25 7.23 6.19
CA ALA A 105 1.14 6.08 6.01
C ALA A 105 0.42 4.89 5.33
N VAL A 106 -0.80 4.56 5.80
CA VAL A 106 -1.61 3.47 5.22
C VAL A 106 -2.02 3.77 3.79
N CYS A 107 -2.49 4.99 3.51
CA CYS A 107 -2.89 5.43 2.18
C CYS A 107 -1.72 5.43 1.18
N VAL A 108 -0.53 5.90 1.58
CA VAL A 108 0.67 5.88 0.74
C VAL A 108 1.13 4.45 0.47
N ALA A 109 1.18 3.60 1.50
CA ALA A 109 1.56 2.19 1.34
C ALA A 109 0.59 1.44 0.42
N LEU A 110 -0.73 1.65 0.60
CA LEU A 110 -1.74 1.01 -0.23
C LEU A 110 -1.75 1.57 -1.65
N SER A 111 -1.57 2.88 -1.83
CA SER A 111 -1.42 3.51 -3.14
C SER A 111 -0.21 2.96 -3.90
N TRP A 112 0.91 2.70 -3.22
CA TRP A 112 2.08 2.04 -3.81
C TRP A 112 1.75 0.62 -4.33
N VAL A 113 1.04 -0.18 -3.54
CA VAL A 113 0.62 -1.55 -3.93
C VAL A 113 -0.33 -1.51 -5.13
N VAL A 114 -1.33 -0.63 -5.10
CA VAL A 114 -2.32 -0.48 -6.19
C VAL A 114 -1.66 0.08 -7.46
N GLY A 115 -0.77 1.06 -7.33
CA GLY A 115 0.01 1.60 -8.44
C GLY A 115 0.90 0.54 -9.09
N SER A 116 1.57 -0.29 -8.27
CA SER A 116 2.36 -1.42 -8.76
C SER A 116 1.51 -2.45 -9.50
N PHE A 117 0.28 -2.71 -9.02
CA PHE A 117 -0.70 -3.54 -9.72
C PHE A 117 -1.12 -2.95 -11.06
N ALA A 118 -1.34 -1.64 -11.15
CA ALA A 118 -1.70 -0.96 -12.40
C ALA A 118 -0.59 -1.08 -13.47
N LEU A 119 0.68 -1.05 -13.04
CA LEU A 119 1.86 -1.13 -13.91
C LEU A 119 2.14 -2.55 -14.42
N VAL A 120 2.18 -3.51 -13.50
CA VAL A 120 2.67 -4.87 -13.79
C VAL A 120 1.54 -5.82 -14.17
N GLY A 121 0.35 -5.65 -13.59
CA GLY A 121 -0.76 -6.58 -13.77
C GLY A 121 -0.46 -7.97 -13.21
N GLY A 122 -1.00 -8.27 -12.03
CA GLY A 122 -0.93 -9.60 -11.41
C GLY A 122 -2.30 -10.23 -11.28
N ARG A 123 -2.41 -11.55 -11.48
CA ARG A 123 -3.62 -12.31 -11.11
C ARG A 123 -3.44 -13.15 -9.85
N THR A 124 -2.19 -13.30 -9.40
CA THR A 124 -1.82 -14.16 -8.29
C THR A 124 -1.33 -13.34 -7.09
N TRP A 125 -1.41 -13.93 -5.89
CA TRP A 125 -0.86 -13.34 -4.66
C TRP A 125 0.64 -13.03 -4.78
N THR A 126 1.40 -13.95 -5.38
CA THR A 126 2.82 -13.75 -5.65
C THR A 126 3.07 -12.71 -6.73
N GLY A 127 2.20 -12.61 -7.73
CA GLY A 127 2.24 -11.54 -8.71
C GLY A 127 2.03 -10.16 -8.10
N LEU A 128 1.09 -10.03 -7.15
CA LEU A 128 0.84 -8.78 -6.43
C LEU A 128 2.04 -8.41 -5.54
N ALA A 129 2.54 -9.35 -4.74
CA ALA A 129 3.71 -9.12 -3.88
C ALA A 129 4.97 -8.81 -4.71
N ALA A 130 5.30 -9.64 -5.70
CA ALA A 130 6.46 -9.43 -6.57
C ALA A 130 6.35 -8.13 -7.37
N GLY A 131 5.13 -7.73 -7.79
CA GLY A 131 4.85 -6.46 -8.45
C GLY A 131 5.23 -5.26 -7.58
N SER A 132 4.81 -5.26 -6.30
CA SER A 132 5.13 -4.19 -5.34
C SER A 132 6.63 -4.01 -5.10
N PHE A 133 7.40 -5.10 -5.19
CA PHE A 133 8.85 -5.05 -5.06
C PHE A 133 9.60 -4.91 -6.39
N ALA A 134 8.92 -5.04 -7.53
CA ALA A 134 9.56 -5.02 -8.84
C ALA A 134 10.34 -3.71 -9.07
N LEU A 135 9.79 -2.57 -8.67
CA LEU A 135 10.45 -1.26 -8.79
C LEU A 135 11.81 -1.24 -8.09
N TRP A 136 11.90 -1.77 -6.87
CA TRP A 136 13.11 -1.81 -6.05
C TRP A 136 14.26 -2.60 -6.70
N PHE A 137 13.94 -3.63 -7.50
CA PHE A 137 14.94 -4.48 -8.15
C PHE A 137 15.26 -4.08 -9.60
N THR A 138 14.67 -3.00 -10.11
CA THR A 138 14.90 -2.51 -11.49
C THR A 138 15.88 -1.35 -11.69
N PRO A 139 16.45 -0.64 -10.68
CA PRO A 139 17.16 0.60 -10.92
C PRO A 139 18.38 0.42 -11.84
N LEU A 140 19.17 -0.66 -11.66
CA LEU A 140 20.31 -0.95 -12.54
C LEU A 140 19.91 -1.18 -14.00
N ARG A 141 18.73 -1.76 -14.24
CA ARG A 141 18.20 -2.00 -15.59
C ARG A 141 17.68 -0.71 -16.20
N VAL A 142 17.01 0.12 -15.41
CA VAL A 142 16.53 1.45 -15.80
C VAL A 142 17.73 2.33 -16.18
N VAL A 143 18.79 2.37 -15.35
CA VAL A 143 20.01 3.13 -15.65
C VAL A 143 20.68 2.67 -16.95
N ARG A 144 20.76 1.37 -17.19
CA ARG A 144 21.31 0.84 -18.47
C ARG A 144 20.42 1.17 -19.66
N TRP A 145 19.11 1.17 -19.47
CA TRP A 145 18.12 1.52 -20.50
C TRP A 145 18.15 3.00 -20.86
N THR A 146 18.22 3.89 -19.85
CA THR A 146 18.34 5.33 -20.05
C THR A 146 19.68 5.72 -20.65
N ARG A 147 20.80 5.14 -20.17
CA ARG A 147 22.14 5.38 -20.75
C ARG A 147 22.23 4.99 -22.23
N ARG A 148 21.60 3.87 -22.63
CA ARG A 148 21.54 3.44 -24.05
C ARG A 148 20.74 4.42 -24.91
N GLY A 149 19.63 4.96 -24.39
CA GLY A 149 18.87 6.02 -25.07
C GLY A 149 19.68 7.30 -25.23
N ALA A 150 20.29 7.80 -24.15
CA ALA A 150 21.08 9.02 -24.14
C ALA A 150 22.27 8.97 -25.12
N ARG A 151 22.99 7.85 -25.20
CA ARG A 151 24.10 7.68 -26.16
C ARG A 151 23.68 7.81 -27.63
N ARG A 152 22.45 7.42 -27.97
CA ARG A 152 21.94 7.57 -29.34
C ARG A 152 21.48 9.00 -29.61
N TRP A 153 20.97 9.72 -28.62
CA TRP A 153 20.61 11.14 -28.77
C TRP A 153 21.83 12.02 -29.03
N HIS A 154 22.97 11.68 -28.42
CA HIS A 154 24.24 12.33 -28.73
C HIS A 154 24.75 12.01 -30.15
N ALA A 155 24.36 10.87 -30.73
CA ALA A 155 24.70 10.53 -32.11
C ALA A 155 23.80 11.24 -33.14
N THR A 156 22.56 11.60 -32.77
CA THR A 156 21.67 12.45 -33.58
C THR A 156 21.85 13.92 -33.19
N GLY A 157 22.99 14.53 -33.55
CA GLY A 157 23.21 15.99 -33.59
C GLY A 157 22.47 16.85 -32.55
N THR A 158 22.61 16.56 -31.25
CA THR A 158 22.00 17.36 -30.19
C THR A 158 22.97 18.39 -29.62
N VAL A 159 22.43 19.56 -29.30
CA VAL A 159 23.11 20.70 -28.70
C VAL A 159 23.88 20.27 -27.44
N PRO A 160 25.17 20.63 -27.25
CA PRO A 160 25.95 20.18 -26.11
C PRO A 160 25.29 20.60 -24.80
N VAL A 161 25.30 19.71 -23.79
CA VAL A 161 24.70 19.95 -22.47
C VAL A 161 25.23 21.25 -21.83
N GLY A 162 26.48 21.61 -22.11
CA GLY A 162 27.08 22.89 -21.70
C GLY A 162 26.40 24.12 -22.31
N ARG A 163 25.90 24.05 -23.56
CA ARG A 163 25.14 25.16 -24.17
C ARG A 163 23.72 25.24 -23.59
N VAL A 164 23.10 24.12 -23.22
CA VAL A 164 21.82 24.14 -22.50
C VAL A 164 21.99 24.78 -21.12
N PHE A 165 23.03 24.41 -20.38
CA PHE A 165 23.39 25.05 -19.11
C PHE A 165 23.72 26.53 -19.30
N GLY A 166 24.45 26.89 -20.35
CA GLY A 166 24.76 28.29 -20.69
C GLY A 166 23.50 29.10 -20.96
N VAL A 167 22.56 28.59 -21.78
CA VAL A 167 21.28 29.27 -22.06
C VAL A 167 20.43 29.39 -20.80
N ALA A 168 20.40 28.37 -19.94
CA ALA A 168 19.67 28.42 -18.68
C ALA A 168 20.27 29.46 -17.72
N ALA A 169 21.60 29.49 -17.57
CA ALA A 169 22.29 30.48 -16.75
C ALA A 169 22.06 31.91 -17.26
N VAL A 170 22.20 32.13 -18.58
CA VAL A 170 21.92 33.43 -19.20
C VAL A 170 20.46 33.85 -18.98
N THR A 171 19.50 32.95 -19.16
CA THR A 171 18.07 33.23 -18.91
C THR A 171 17.81 33.62 -17.45
N VAL A 172 18.46 32.95 -16.49
CA VAL A 172 18.32 33.27 -15.06
C VAL A 172 18.95 34.63 -14.73
N VAL A 173 20.17 34.88 -15.20
CA VAL A 173 20.84 36.18 -15.02
C VAL A 173 20.01 37.30 -15.64
N LEU A 174 19.52 37.11 -16.86
CA LEU A 174 18.69 38.09 -17.55
C LEU A 174 17.40 38.37 -16.77
N ARG A 175 16.72 37.34 -16.28
CA ARG A 175 15.50 37.49 -15.47
C ARG A 175 15.77 38.23 -14.15
N LEU A 176 16.90 37.96 -13.48
CA LEU A 176 17.25 38.62 -12.22
C LEU A 176 17.63 40.08 -12.45
N VAL A 177 18.47 40.35 -13.44
CA VAL A 177 18.91 41.72 -13.79
C VAL A 177 17.71 42.55 -14.25
N PHE A 178 16.97 42.11 -15.25
CA PHE A 178 15.83 42.87 -15.75
C PHE A 178 14.66 42.90 -14.77
N GLY A 179 14.41 41.80 -14.04
CA GLY A 179 13.36 41.75 -13.04
C GLY A 179 13.60 42.72 -11.87
N SER A 180 14.85 42.82 -11.40
CA SER A 180 15.22 43.79 -10.36
C SER A 180 15.23 45.22 -10.88
N LEU A 181 15.72 45.45 -12.11
CA LEU A 181 15.73 46.77 -12.74
C LEU A 181 14.30 47.32 -12.94
N PHE A 182 13.38 46.49 -13.44
CA PHE A 182 11.98 46.88 -13.63
C PHE A 182 11.22 47.02 -12.32
N ALA A 183 11.51 46.20 -11.30
CA ALA A 183 10.94 46.36 -9.96
C ALA A 183 11.44 47.63 -9.27
N GLY A 184 12.66 48.08 -9.55
CA GLY A 184 13.20 49.34 -9.04
C GLY A 184 12.73 50.58 -9.81
N ALA A 185 12.34 50.43 -11.08
CA ALA A 185 11.98 51.54 -11.95
C ALA A 185 10.49 51.93 -11.89
N ASP A 186 9.59 50.99 -11.59
CA ASP A 186 8.14 51.25 -11.59
C ASP A 186 7.42 50.56 -10.42
N ALA A 187 6.71 51.37 -9.62
CA ALA A 187 5.98 50.90 -8.45
C ALA A 187 4.76 50.02 -8.79
N GLY A 188 4.13 50.24 -9.96
CA GLY A 188 3.03 49.41 -10.45
C GLY A 188 3.50 48.03 -10.88
N PHE A 189 4.65 47.96 -11.55
CA PHE A 189 5.31 46.70 -11.90
C PHE A 189 5.81 45.96 -10.66
N ALA A 190 6.38 46.66 -9.66
CA ALA A 190 6.79 46.07 -8.40
C ALA A 190 5.62 45.42 -7.64
N ALA A 191 4.45 46.07 -7.62
CA ALA A 191 3.24 45.53 -7.00
C ALA A 191 2.69 44.29 -7.75
N LEU A 192 2.76 44.27 -9.08
CA LEU A 192 2.40 43.09 -9.89
C LEU A 192 3.40 41.95 -9.71
N LEU A 193 4.70 42.25 -9.66
CA LEU A 193 5.75 41.26 -9.42
C LEU A 193 5.65 40.67 -8.01
N GLY A 194 5.33 41.48 -7.00
CA GLY A 194 5.06 41.02 -5.64
C GLY A 194 3.81 40.14 -5.50
N ARG A 195 2.77 40.39 -6.31
CA ARG A 195 1.58 39.52 -6.38
C ARG A 195 1.80 38.24 -7.19
N ALA A 196 2.68 38.30 -8.20
CA ALA A 196 2.99 37.18 -9.09
C ALA A 196 4.17 36.33 -8.63
N ALA A 197 4.99 36.81 -7.69
CA ALA A 197 6.07 36.05 -7.08
C ALA A 197 5.52 35.24 -5.89
N PRO A 198 5.25 33.93 -6.05
CA PRO A 198 4.97 33.09 -4.90
C PRO A 198 6.18 33.15 -3.96
N THR A 199 5.97 33.58 -2.72
CA THR A 199 6.97 33.51 -1.64
C THR A 199 7.21 32.05 -1.29
N VAL A 200 7.99 31.37 -2.12
CA VAL A 200 8.40 30.00 -1.85
C VAL A 200 9.49 30.06 -0.79
N HIS A 201 9.10 29.99 0.49
CA HIS A 201 10.04 29.64 1.54
C HIS A 201 10.54 28.22 1.26
N VAL A 202 11.76 28.11 0.72
CA VAL A 202 12.42 26.84 0.43
C VAL A 202 12.99 26.29 1.74
N SER A 203 12.13 25.68 2.55
CA SER A 203 12.60 24.78 3.60
C SER A 203 13.28 23.57 2.94
N ASN A 204 14.57 23.37 3.26
CA ASN A 204 15.39 22.23 2.86
C ASN A 204 15.46 21.96 1.32
N PRO A 205 16.23 22.75 0.54
CA PRO A 205 16.38 22.55 -0.91
C PRO A 205 17.00 21.20 -1.27
N PHE A 206 17.91 20.68 -0.43
CA PHE A 206 18.55 19.38 -0.64
C PHE A 206 17.55 18.23 -0.56
N GLY A 207 16.70 18.22 0.46
CA GLY A 207 15.65 17.20 0.61
C GLY A 207 14.69 17.15 -0.58
N ARG A 208 14.26 18.32 -1.07
CA ARG A 208 13.39 18.43 -2.26
C ARG A 208 14.08 17.94 -3.53
N PHE A 209 15.36 18.26 -3.70
CA PHE A 209 16.14 17.74 -4.81
C PHE A 209 16.24 16.21 -4.78
N VAL A 210 16.54 15.63 -3.61
CA VAL A 210 16.61 14.17 -3.43
C VAL A 210 15.25 13.53 -3.75
N ILE A 211 14.14 14.09 -3.26
CA ILE A 211 12.78 13.60 -3.56
C ILE A 211 12.47 13.69 -5.05
N GLY A 212 12.80 14.81 -5.71
CA GLY A 212 12.60 14.98 -7.14
C GLY A 212 13.38 13.95 -7.96
N VAL A 213 14.63 13.67 -7.59
CA VAL A 213 15.45 12.63 -8.21
C VAL A 213 14.87 11.23 -7.97
N LEU A 214 14.41 10.94 -6.75
CA LEU A 214 13.77 9.67 -6.42
C LEU A 214 12.47 9.45 -7.22
N VAL A 215 11.61 10.46 -7.31
CA VAL A 215 10.36 10.39 -8.09
C VAL A 215 10.65 10.29 -9.59
N CYS A 216 11.64 11.02 -10.11
CA CYS A 216 12.09 10.89 -11.50
C CYS A 216 12.57 9.46 -11.80
N GLY A 217 13.44 8.92 -10.94
CA GLY A 217 13.93 7.54 -11.05
C GLY A 217 12.82 6.50 -10.94
N GLY A 218 11.88 6.69 -10.01
CA GLY A 218 10.70 5.85 -9.85
C GLY A 218 9.77 5.89 -11.05
N THR A 219 9.54 7.07 -11.63
CA THR A 219 8.72 7.27 -12.85
C THR A 219 9.37 6.59 -14.05
N LEU A 220 10.70 6.71 -14.21
CA LEU A 220 11.45 5.98 -15.23
C LEU A 220 11.35 4.46 -15.03
N GLY A 221 11.44 4.00 -13.78
CA GLY A 221 11.23 2.59 -13.43
C GLY A 221 9.83 2.10 -13.77
N ALA A 222 8.81 2.88 -13.44
CA ALA A 222 7.42 2.57 -13.76
C ALA A 222 7.16 2.53 -15.27
N ALA A 223 7.70 3.49 -16.02
CA ALA A 223 7.61 3.53 -17.48
C ALA A 223 8.34 2.34 -18.12
N TYR A 224 9.50 1.95 -17.57
CA TYR A 224 10.21 0.75 -18.00
C TYR A 224 9.38 -0.52 -17.72
N LEU A 225 8.83 -0.66 -16.51
CA LEU A 225 8.00 -1.80 -16.12
C LEU A 225 6.74 -1.93 -16.97
N LEU A 226 6.07 -0.82 -17.29
CA LEU A 226 4.87 -0.85 -18.12
C LEU A 226 5.18 -1.29 -19.56
N ARG A 227 6.34 -0.91 -20.13
CA ARG A 227 6.77 -1.33 -21.47
C ARG A 227 7.34 -2.75 -21.51
N ARG A 228 7.97 -3.16 -20.42
CA ARG A 228 8.58 -4.48 -20.25
C ARG A 228 7.89 -5.18 -19.09
N THR A 229 6.58 -5.38 -19.23
CA THR A 229 5.75 -5.96 -18.19
C THR A 229 6.33 -7.30 -17.77
N PRO A 230 6.85 -7.40 -16.54
CA PRO A 230 7.45 -8.65 -16.11
C PRO A 230 6.34 -9.67 -15.94
N ARG A 231 6.65 -10.93 -16.27
CA ARG A 231 5.73 -12.04 -16.07
C ARG A 231 5.77 -12.45 -14.60
N VAL A 232 5.26 -11.58 -13.71
CA VAL A 232 5.29 -11.82 -12.26
C VAL A 232 4.44 -13.02 -11.86
N ASP A 233 3.37 -13.28 -12.62
CA ASP A 233 2.57 -14.50 -12.45
C ASP A 233 3.37 -15.78 -12.77
N ALA A 234 4.47 -15.69 -13.55
CA ALA A 234 5.36 -16.83 -13.78
C ALA A 234 6.26 -17.15 -12.58
N LEU A 235 6.38 -16.25 -11.59
CA LEU A 235 6.99 -16.57 -10.29
C LEU A 235 6.03 -17.24 -9.33
N ALA A 236 4.74 -17.35 -9.67
CA ALA A 236 3.83 -18.11 -8.84
C ALA A 236 4.41 -19.52 -8.64
N PRO A 237 4.56 -19.98 -7.38
CA PRO A 237 5.02 -21.33 -7.10
C PRO A 237 4.20 -22.30 -7.93
N ARG A 238 4.88 -23.27 -8.55
CA ARG A 238 4.18 -24.36 -9.23
C ARG A 238 3.19 -24.98 -8.25
N PRO A 239 2.05 -25.51 -8.73
CA PRO A 239 1.15 -26.30 -7.89
C PRO A 239 2.00 -27.26 -7.06
N GLY A 240 1.82 -27.25 -5.73
CA GLY A 240 2.61 -28.11 -4.86
C GLY A 240 2.45 -29.57 -5.29
N ARG A 241 3.45 -30.41 -5.04
CA ARG A 241 3.25 -31.86 -5.19
C ARG A 241 2.04 -32.23 -4.32
N PRO A 242 0.96 -32.79 -4.89
CA PRO A 242 -0.23 -33.11 -4.14
C PRO A 242 0.17 -34.11 -3.05
N VAL A 243 -0.07 -33.72 -1.81
CA VAL A 243 0.27 -34.54 -0.64
C VAL A 243 -0.88 -35.51 -0.39
N ALA A 244 -0.60 -36.69 0.18
CA ALA A 244 -1.63 -37.69 0.47
C ALA A 244 -2.72 -37.12 1.39
N ARG A 245 -3.95 -37.65 1.26
CA ARG A 245 -5.15 -37.19 1.98
C ARG A 245 -4.93 -36.99 3.48
N TRP A 246 -4.34 -37.99 4.11
CA TRP A 246 -4.14 -38.04 5.56
C TRP A 246 -3.15 -36.97 6.05
N GLU A 247 -2.13 -36.64 5.26
CA GLU A 247 -1.08 -35.68 5.65
C GLU A 247 -1.60 -34.24 5.80
N TRP A 248 -2.66 -33.88 5.07
CA TRP A 248 -3.27 -32.55 5.18
C TRP A 248 -4.62 -32.57 5.89
N ALA A 249 -5.41 -33.65 5.79
CA ALA A 249 -6.74 -33.71 6.39
C ALA A 249 -6.69 -33.87 7.93
N ILE A 250 -5.77 -34.69 8.46
CA ILE A 250 -5.68 -34.92 9.92
C ILE A 250 -5.30 -33.64 10.67
N PRO A 251 -4.24 -32.89 10.28
CA PRO A 251 -3.90 -31.65 10.96
C PRO A 251 -5.01 -30.59 10.87
N LEU A 252 -5.72 -30.54 9.74
CA LEU A 252 -6.78 -29.57 9.52
C LEU A 252 -8.03 -29.91 10.34
N ALA A 253 -8.41 -31.19 10.40
CA ALA A 253 -9.50 -31.66 11.26
C ALA A 253 -9.20 -31.47 12.75
N LEU A 254 -7.96 -31.73 13.19
CA LEU A 254 -7.54 -31.46 14.57
C LEU A 254 -7.63 -29.96 14.90
N LEU A 255 -7.24 -29.10 13.95
CA LEU A 255 -7.37 -27.66 14.11
C LEU A 255 -8.83 -27.22 14.19
N ASP A 256 -9.70 -27.76 13.34
CA ASP A 256 -11.15 -27.51 13.40
C ASP A 256 -11.74 -27.94 14.75
N LEU A 257 -11.34 -29.10 15.28
CA LEU A 257 -11.76 -29.55 16.61
C LEU A 257 -11.31 -28.61 17.72
N LEU A 258 -10.08 -28.11 17.65
CA LEU A 258 -9.55 -27.14 18.62
C LEU A 258 -10.33 -25.82 18.55
N PHE A 259 -10.58 -25.31 17.34
CA PHE A 259 -11.39 -24.11 17.13
C PHE A 259 -12.83 -24.31 17.61
N LEU A 260 -13.41 -25.48 17.37
CA LEU A 260 -14.76 -25.82 17.83
C LEU A 260 -14.83 -25.82 19.36
N GLY A 261 -13.86 -26.44 20.04
CA GLY A 261 -13.78 -26.44 21.50
C GLY A 261 -13.63 -25.02 22.05
N PHE A 262 -12.77 -24.20 21.43
CA PHE A 262 -12.60 -22.80 21.83
C PHE A 262 -13.89 -21.98 21.64
N VAL A 263 -14.54 -22.10 20.48
CA VAL A 263 -15.82 -21.43 20.19
C VAL A 263 -16.91 -21.92 21.14
N ALA A 264 -16.98 -23.21 21.46
CA ALA A 264 -17.95 -23.74 22.42
C ALA A 264 -17.78 -23.06 23.79
N VAL A 265 -16.54 -22.95 24.30
CA VAL A 265 -16.27 -22.22 25.55
C VAL A 265 -16.67 -20.75 25.42
N GLN A 266 -16.34 -20.07 24.32
CA GLN A 266 -16.73 -18.68 24.11
C GLN A 266 -18.26 -18.48 24.11
N LEU A 267 -19.01 -19.38 23.46
CA LEU A 267 -20.46 -19.31 23.43
C LEU A 267 -21.07 -19.57 24.82
N THR A 268 -20.50 -20.49 25.61
CA THR A 268 -20.96 -20.69 27.01
C THR A 268 -20.74 -19.47 27.88
N VAL A 269 -19.66 -18.70 27.68
CA VAL A 269 -19.45 -17.43 28.41
C VAL A 269 -20.37 -16.32 27.89
N LEU A 270 -20.60 -16.26 26.59
CA LEU A 270 -21.46 -15.24 25.96
C LEU A 270 -22.94 -15.40 26.33
N PHE A 271 -23.45 -16.63 26.35
CA PHE A 271 -24.83 -16.96 26.74
C PHE A 271 -25.00 -17.29 28.23
N GLY A 272 -23.89 -17.50 28.95
CA GLY A 272 -23.87 -17.92 30.35
C GLY A 272 -24.26 -16.85 31.37
N GLY A 273 -24.44 -15.60 30.95
CA GLY A 273 -25.18 -14.57 31.70
C GLY A 273 -24.51 -14.03 32.98
N ASN A 274 -24.32 -12.71 33.00
CA ASN A 274 -24.58 -11.74 34.09
C ASN A 274 -24.24 -11.99 35.58
N THR A 275 -23.62 -13.10 36.02
CA THR A 275 -23.53 -13.36 37.48
C THR A 275 -22.13 -13.43 38.10
N HIS A 276 -21.02 -13.21 37.39
CA HIS A 276 -19.71 -13.52 38.00
C HIS A 276 -18.55 -12.53 37.84
N VAL A 277 -18.67 -11.36 37.20
CA VAL A 277 -17.48 -10.51 36.98
C VAL A 277 -17.75 -9.01 37.02
N LEU A 278 -18.29 -8.48 38.13
CA LEU A 278 -18.44 -7.03 38.30
C LEU A 278 -18.00 -6.46 39.66
N THR A 279 -17.21 -7.17 40.47
CA THR A 279 -16.82 -6.60 41.79
C THR A 279 -15.34 -6.65 42.15
N THR A 280 -14.46 -7.25 41.35
CA THR A 280 -13.00 -7.27 41.66
C THR A 280 -12.09 -6.99 40.46
N ALA A 281 -12.63 -6.73 39.27
CA ALA A 281 -11.86 -6.83 38.03
C ALA A 281 -11.50 -5.50 37.35
N ASP A 282 -11.91 -4.33 37.86
CA ASP A 282 -11.74 -3.06 37.13
C ASP A 282 -10.28 -2.67 36.83
N LEU A 283 -9.31 -3.17 37.62
CA LEU A 283 -7.88 -2.95 37.37
C LEU A 283 -7.27 -4.03 36.46
N THR A 284 -7.70 -5.29 36.57
CA THR A 284 -7.15 -6.42 35.80
C THR A 284 -7.81 -6.60 34.41
N TYR A 285 -9.02 -6.10 34.20
CA TYR A 285 -9.75 -6.25 32.92
C TYR A 285 -9.07 -5.52 31.77
N ALA A 286 -8.48 -4.35 32.04
CA ALA A 286 -7.83 -3.53 31.02
C ALA A 286 -6.52 -4.17 30.50
N GLU A 287 -5.75 -4.83 31.37
CA GLU A 287 -4.57 -5.60 30.99
C GLU A 287 -4.95 -6.89 30.25
N TYR A 288 -5.96 -7.61 30.75
CA TYR A 288 -6.44 -8.86 30.13
C TYR A 288 -6.97 -8.64 28.71
N ALA A 289 -7.71 -7.53 28.49
CA ALA A 289 -8.23 -7.15 27.17
C ALA A 289 -7.11 -6.77 26.18
N ARG A 290 -6.04 -6.11 26.64
CA ARG A 290 -4.92 -5.70 25.76
C ARG A 290 -4.02 -6.87 25.35
N GLN A 291 -3.78 -7.86 26.23
CA GLN A 291 -3.00 -9.05 25.85
C GLN A 291 -3.80 -10.01 24.96
N GLY A 292 -5.08 -10.24 25.27
CA GLY A 292 -5.92 -11.18 24.51
C GLY A 292 -6.19 -10.75 23.07
N PHE A 293 -6.27 -9.44 22.79
CA PHE A 293 -6.52 -8.95 21.43
C PHE A 293 -5.39 -9.28 20.46
N TRP A 294 -4.14 -8.99 20.82
CA TRP A 294 -2.99 -9.28 19.96
C TRP A 294 -2.82 -10.78 19.70
N GLN A 295 -3.16 -11.61 20.69
CA GLN A 295 -3.20 -13.05 20.53
C GLN A 295 -4.27 -13.49 19.53
N LEU A 296 -5.48 -12.94 19.61
CA LEU A 296 -6.55 -13.25 18.64
C LEU A 296 -6.20 -12.80 17.22
N LEU A 297 -5.63 -11.60 17.07
CA LEU A 297 -5.14 -11.13 15.78
C LEU A 297 -4.04 -12.04 15.22
N ALA A 298 -3.12 -12.50 16.08
CA ALA A 298 -2.10 -13.48 15.71
C ALA A 298 -2.72 -14.83 15.30
N VAL A 299 -3.75 -15.30 16.03
CA VAL A 299 -4.50 -16.52 15.69
C VAL A 299 -5.17 -16.36 14.32
N THR A 300 -5.86 -15.25 14.06
CA THR A 300 -6.47 -14.98 12.75
C THR A 300 -5.44 -14.98 11.62
N ALA A 301 -4.30 -14.31 11.80
CA ALA A 301 -3.21 -14.29 10.83
C ALA A 301 -2.62 -15.69 10.60
N LEU A 302 -2.44 -16.47 11.66
CA LEU A 302 -1.96 -17.85 11.60
C LEU A 302 -2.98 -18.74 10.87
N THR A 303 -4.27 -18.59 11.12
CA THR A 303 -5.32 -19.34 10.41
C THR A 303 -5.29 -19.03 8.91
N LEU A 304 -5.15 -17.76 8.52
CA LEU A 304 -5.00 -17.39 7.11
C LEU A 304 -3.76 -18.03 6.47
N LEU A 305 -2.65 -18.11 7.21
CA LEU A 305 -1.44 -18.80 6.76
C LEU A 305 -1.69 -20.31 6.58
N VAL A 306 -2.34 -20.95 7.55
CA VAL A 306 -2.71 -22.38 7.48
C VAL A 306 -3.60 -22.63 6.27
N ILE A 307 -4.64 -21.81 6.06
CA ILE A 307 -5.51 -21.90 4.88
C ILE A 307 -4.71 -21.75 3.59
N ALA A 308 -3.79 -20.78 3.52
CA ALA A 308 -2.96 -20.57 2.34
C ALA A 308 -2.05 -21.77 2.04
N VAL A 309 -1.50 -22.42 3.07
CA VAL A 309 -0.67 -23.63 2.94
C VAL A 309 -1.53 -24.83 2.52
N ALA A 310 -2.67 -25.04 3.19
CA ALA A 310 -3.60 -26.14 2.91
C ALA A 310 -4.13 -26.06 1.48
N VAL A 311 -4.55 -24.88 1.02
CA VAL A 311 -5.01 -24.66 -0.36
C VAL A 311 -3.94 -25.01 -1.40
N ARG A 312 -2.66 -24.82 -1.08
CA ARG A 312 -1.53 -25.09 -1.99
C ARG A 312 -1.09 -26.55 -1.99
N LYS A 313 -1.17 -27.24 -0.85
CA LYS A 313 -0.68 -28.60 -0.67
C LYS A 313 -1.75 -29.68 -0.85
N ALA A 314 -3.02 -29.36 -0.60
CA ALA A 314 -4.09 -30.34 -0.70
C ALA A 314 -4.25 -30.87 -2.13
N SER A 315 -4.22 -32.19 -2.27
CA SER A 315 -4.56 -32.87 -3.52
C SER A 315 -6.01 -32.57 -3.88
N ARG A 316 -6.30 -32.42 -5.18
CA ARG A 316 -7.67 -32.16 -5.69
C ARG A 316 -8.03 -33.08 -6.85
N VAL A 317 -7.34 -34.23 -6.93
CA VAL A 317 -7.43 -35.17 -8.04
C VAL A 317 -8.82 -35.80 -8.07
N GLU A 318 -9.26 -36.34 -6.94
CA GLU A 318 -10.58 -36.97 -6.81
C GLU A 318 -11.67 -35.99 -6.33
N VAL A 319 -12.94 -36.36 -6.57
CA VAL A 319 -14.11 -35.58 -6.12
C VAL A 319 -14.16 -35.52 -4.60
N ALA A 320 -13.90 -36.64 -3.91
CA ALA A 320 -13.91 -36.73 -2.46
C ALA A 320 -12.92 -35.76 -1.80
N ASP A 321 -11.70 -35.66 -2.34
CA ASP A 321 -10.70 -34.69 -1.88
C ASP A 321 -11.18 -33.25 -2.01
N ARG A 322 -11.79 -32.92 -3.15
CA ARG A 322 -12.31 -31.57 -3.39
C ARG A 322 -13.43 -31.21 -2.43
N VAL A 323 -14.25 -32.17 -2.01
CA VAL A 323 -15.31 -31.96 -1.01
C VAL A 323 -14.70 -31.84 0.37
N LEU A 324 -13.80 -32.75 0.76
CA LEU A 324 -13.18 -32.74 2.08
C LEU A 324 -12.39 -31.45 2.35
N VAL A 325 -11.56 -31.00 1.39
CA VAL A 325 -10.86 -29.71 1.49
C VAL A 325 -11.84 -28.56 1.67
N ARG A 326 -12.98 -28.57 0.98
CA ARG A 326 -13.99 -27.50 1.08
C ARG A 326 -14.70 -27.51 2.42
N VAL A 327 -15.06 -28.69 2.92
CA VAL A 327 -15.74 -28.82 4.22
C VAL A 327 -14.80 -28.36 5.32
N LEU A 328 -13.57 -28.88 5.38
CA LEU A 328 -12.61 -28.52 6.44
C LEU A 328 -12.20 -27.05 6.36
N LEU A 329 -11.82 -26.53 5.18
CA LEU A 329 -11.49 -25.10 5.07
C LEU A 329 -12.69 -24.18 5.28
N GLY A 330 -13.88 -24.60 4.84
CA GLY A 330 -15.13 -23.85 5.05
C GLY A 330 -15.50 -23.81 6.52
N LEU A 331 -15.37 -24.93 7.23
CA LEU A 331 -15.57 -25.03 8.67
C LEU A 331 -14.56 -24.14 9.42
N LEU A 332 -13.27 -24.24 9.10
CA LEU A 332 -12.24 -23.40 9.69
C LEU A 332 -12.52 -21.90 9.50
N CYS A 333 -12.94 -21.49 8.30
CA CYS A 333 -13.33 -20.11 8.02
C CYS A 333 -14.58 -19.70 8.82
N GLY A 334 -15.58 -20.58 8.91
CA GLY A 334 -16.80 -20.34 9.68
C GLY A 334 -16.51 -20.18 11.18
N LEU A 335 -15.72 -21.07 11.77
CA LEU A 335 -15.29 -20.98 13.17
C LEU A 335 -14.47 -19.70 13.41
N SER A 336 -13.60 -19.33 12.48
CA SER A 336 -12.83 -18.08 12.56
C SER A 336 -13.72 -16.83 12.52
N LEU A 337 -14.81 -16.85 11.74
CA LEU A 337 -15.80 -15.77 11.73
C LEU A 337 -16.52 -15.64 13.08
N VAL A 338 -16.80 -16.76 13.76
CA VAL A 338 -17.38 -16.72 15.11
C VAL A 338 -16.41 -16.10 16.11
N VAL A 339 -15.12 -16.45 16.03
CA VAL A 339 -14.08 -15.85 16.88
C VAL A 339 -13.97 -14.34 16.65
N VAL A 340 -13.96 -13.90 15.38
CA VAL A 340 -13.96 -12.47 15.00
C VAL A 340 -15.21 -11.76 15.53
N ALA A 341 -16.39 -12.36 15.40
CA ALA A 341 -17.63 -11.80 15.93
C ALA A 341 -17.60 -11.68 17.46
N SER A 342 -17.05 -12.68 18.17
CA SER A 342 -16.86 -12.65 19.62
C SER A 342 -15.90 -11.53 20.05
N ALA A 343 -14.81 -11.35 19.32
CA ALA A 343 -13.83 -10.30 19.59
C ALA A 343 -14.42 -8.90 19.37
N ILE A 344 -15.17 -8.68 18.27
CA ILE A 344 -15.90 -7.44 18.01
C ILE A 344 -16.88 -7.15 19.14
N HIS A 345 -17.66 -8.15 19.57
CA HIS A 345 -18.63 -7.97 20.65
C HIS A 345 -17.94 -7.58 21.96
N ARG A 346 -16.88 -8.29 22.35
CA ARG A 346 -16.09 -7.98 23.55
C ARG A 346 -15.45 -6.60 23.48
N MET A 347 -15.00 -6.19 22.29
CA MET A 347 -14.44 -4.86 22.06
C MET A 347 -15.49 -3.76 22.21
N SER A 348 -16.70 -3.98 21.70
CA SER A 348 -17.80 -3.02 21.82
C SER A 348 -18.25 -2.82 23.27
N LEU A 349 -18.26 -3.88 24.08
CA LEU A 349 -18.51 -3.80 25.53
C LEU A 349 -17.39 -3.05 26.27
N TYR A 350 -16.15 -3.20 25.82
CA TYR A 350 -15.01 -2.49 26.41
C TYR A 350 -15.01 -1.00 26.05
N GLU A 351 -15.37 -0.65 24.82
CA GLU A 351 -15.51 0.74 24.37
C GLU A 351 -16.65 1.46 25.08
N SER A 352 -17.77 0.80 25.35
CA SER A 352 -18.88 1.40 26.11
C SER A 352 -18.49 1.73 27.55
N GLN A 353 -17.64 0.91 28.18
CA GLN A 353 -17.16 1.13 29.55
C GLN A 353 -16.00 2.14 29.65
N TYR A 354 -14.97 2.01 28.81
CA TYR A 354 -13.71 2.78 28.94
C TYR A 354 -13.52 3.87 27.88
N GLY A 355 -14.55 4.20 27.08
CA GLY A 355 -14.50 5.25 26.06
C GLY A 355 -13.85 4.83 24.73
N TYR A 356 -14.00 5.67 23.71
CA TYR A 356 -13.49 5.39 22.37
C TYR A 356 -12.07 5.95 22.22
N THR A 357 -11.16 5.17 21.63
CA THR A 357 -9.79 5.62 21.32
C THR A 357 -9.38 5.21 19.90
N ARG A 358 -8.43 5.94 19.32
CA ARG A 358 -7.95 5.71 17.94
C ARG A 358 -7.43 4.28 17.70
N LEU A 359 -6.73 3.71 18.67
CA LEU A 359 -6.19 2.35 18.57
C LEU A 359 -7.32 1.32 18.44
N ARG A 360 -8.37 1.46 19.25
CA ARG A 360 -9.51 0.54 19.33
C ARG A 360 -10.33 0.54 18.05
N VAL A 361 -10.61 1.72 17.49
CA VAL A 361 -11.30 1.86 16.19
C VAL A 361 -10.47 1.27 15.05
N THR A 362 -9.17 1.53 15.00
CA THR A 362 -8.28 0.98 13.96
C THR A 362 -8.24 -0.55 14.01
N VAL A 363 -8.18 -1.10 15.21
CA VAL A 363 -8.28 -2.53 15.50
C VAL A 363 -9.60 -3.11 15.00
N LEU A 364 -10.73 -2.50 15.36
CA LEU A 364 -12.06 -2.96 14.96
C LEU A 364 -12.22 -2.99 13.44
N VAL A 365 -11.78 -1.93 12.76
CA VAL A 365 -11.79 -1.84 11.28
C VAL A 365 -10.94 -2.95 10.67
N THR A 366 -9.76 -3.20 11.22
CA THR A 366 -8.84 -4.25 10.72
C THR A 366 -9.45 -5.64 10.90
N GLU A 367 -10.08 -5.89 12.05
CA GLU A 367 -10.75 -7.15 12.36
C GLU A 367 -11.98 -7.39 11.47
N LEU A 368 -12.80 -6.38 11.23
CA LEU A 368 -13.89 -6.44 10.25
C LEU A 368 -13.38 -6.74 8.84
N TRP A 369 -12.26 -6.15 8.43
CA TRP A 369 -11.63 -6.44 7.15
C TRP A 369 -11.11 -7.89 7.08
N LEU A 370 -10.50 -8.42 8.15
CA LEU A 370 -10.10 -9.83 8.22
C LEU A 370 -11.31 -10.77 8.16
N GLY A 371 -12.42 -10.43 8.84
CA GLY A 371 -13.69 -11.13 8.71
C GLY A 371 -14.19 -11.17 7.26
N LEU A 372 -14.16 -10.02 6.57
CA LEU A 372 -14.50 -9.95 5.15
C LEU A 372 -13.58 -10.84 4.30
N VAL A 373 -12.28 -10.94 4.61
CA VAL A 373 -11.36 -11.85 3.91
C VAL A 373 -11.79 -13.32 4.09
N PHE A 374 -12.22 -13.74 5.27
CA PHE A 374 -12.78 -15.09 5.47
C PHE A 374 -14.06 -15.33 4.65
N VAL A 375 -14.96 -14.34 4.59
CA VAL A 375 -16.16 -14.43 3.74
C VAL A 375 -15.78 -14.59 2.27
N LEU A 376 -14.79 -13.83 1.79
CA LEU A 376 -14.27 -13.95 0.43
C LEU A 376 -13.61 -15.32 0.18
N LEU A 377 -12.94 -15.89 1.18
CA LEU A 377 -12.36 -17.24 1.11
C LEU A 377 -13.45 -18.32 0.99
N ILE A 378 -14.51 -18.24 1.79
CA ILE A 378 -15.67 -19.15 1.68
C ILE A 378 -16.29 -19.02 0.29
N ALA A 379 -16.53 -17.80 -0.19
CA ALA A 379 -17.08 -17.56 -1.52
C ALA A 379 -16.18 -18.11 -2.64
N ALA A 380 -14.86 -18.01 -2.49
CA ALA A 380 -13.90 -18.59 -3.44
C ALA A 380 -13.92 -20.13 -3.42
N GLY A 381 -14.13 -20.73 -2.24
CA GLY A 381 -14.33 -22.17 -2.08
C GLY A 381 -15.60 -22.68 -2.76
N VAL A 382 -16.71 -21.95 -2.63
CA VAL A 382 -18.00 -22.25 -3.27
C VAL A 382 -17.92 -22.08 -4.79
N ARG A 383 -17.36 -20.95 -5.28
CA ARG A 383 -17.26 -20.62 -6.71
C ARG A 383 -16.21 -21.42 -7.48
N LEU A 384 -15.49 -22.35 -6.84
CA LEU A 384 -14.47 -23.21 -7.47
C LEU A 384 -13.33 -22.46 -8.19
N SER A 385 -13.18 -21.16 -7.92
CA SER A 385 -12.22 -20.29 -8.60
C SER A 385 -11.57 -19.35 -7.58
N GLY A 386 -10.27 -19.51 -7.38
CA GLY A 386 -9.46 -18.62 -6.53
C GLY A 386 -8.81 -17.45 -7.29
N ARG A 387 -9.02 -17.34 -8.61
CA ARG A 387 -8.31 -16.37 -9.46
C ARG A 387 -8.74 -14.91 -9.23
N TRP A 388 -9.93 -14.70 -8.69
CA TRP A 388 -10.48 -13.37 -8.41
C TRP A 388 -10.15 -12.89 -6.98
N LEU A 389 -9.81 -13.82 -6.07
CA LEU A 389 -9.63 -13.55 -4.65
C LEU A 389 -8.56 -12.48 -4.35
N PRO A 390 -7.33 -12.51 -4.92
CA PRO A 390 -6.33 -11.47 -4.63
C PRO A 390 -6.80 -10.07 -5.02
N ARG A 391 -7.59 -9.97 -6.10
CA ARG A 391 -8.14 -8.70 -6.58
C ARG A 391 -9.28 -8.22 -5.69
N ALA A 392 -10.17 -9.11 -5.28
CA ALA A 392 -11.25 -8.75 -4.37
C ALA A 392 -10.72 -8.27 -3.02
N VAL A 393 -9.70 -8.93 -2.48
CA VAL A 393 -9.04 -8.50 -1.23
C VAL A 393 -8.35 -7.15 -1.39
N LEU A 394 -7.70 -6.89 -2.54
CA LEU A 394 -7.11 -5.58 -2.81
C LEU A 394 -8.19 -4.48 -2.94
N VAL A 395 -9.27 -4.75 -3.68
CA VAL A 395 -10.38 -3.80 -3.85
C VAL A 395 -11.07 -3.53 -2.52
N SER A 396 -11.30 -4.56 -1.68
CA SER A 396 -11.90 -4.37 -0.37
C SER A 396 -10.99 -3.61 0.59
N ALA A 397 -9.67 -3.79 0.52
CA ALA A 397 -8.72 -2.99 1.29
C ALA A 397 -8.76 -1.51 0.88
N VAL A 398 -8.76 -1.21 -0.43
CA VAL A 398 -8.87 0.16 -0.93
C VAL A 398 -10.20 0.79 -0.53
N GLY A 399 -11.31 0.08 -0.76
CA GLY A 399 -12.63 0.55 -0.37
C GLY A 399 -12.77 0.77 1.13
N GLY A 400 -12.23 -0.14 1.95
CA GLY A 400 -12.23 -0.04 3.41
C GLY A 400 -11.45 1.18 3.91
N VAL A 401 -10.24 1.41 3.40
CA VAL A 401 -9.45 2.60 3.79
C VAL A 401 -10.12 3.90 3.36
N LEU A 402 -10.70 3.94 2.15
CA LEU A 402 -11.46 5.11 1.69
C LEU A 402 -12.71 5.34 2.54
N LEU A 403 -13.41 4.28 2.95
CA LEU A 403 -14.57 4.37 3.83
C LEU A 403 -14.17 4.90 5.22
N VAL A 404 -13.08 4.40 5.79
CA VAL A 404 -12.54 4.91 7.07
C VAL A 404 -12.18 6.38 6.94
N ALA A 405 -11.51 6.76 5.85
CA ALA A 405 -11.20 8.15 5.57
C ALA A 405 -12.45 9.05 5.42
N ALA A 406 -13.55 8.51 4.91
CA ALA A 406 -14.82 9.21 4.79
C ALA A 406 -15.52 9.37 6.15
N ILE A 407 -15.54 8.32 6.98
CA ILE A 407 -16.17 8.33 8.32
C ILE A 407 -15.49 9.30 9.28
N ASP A 408 -14.20 9.56 9.08
CA ASP A 408 -13.34 10.35 9.98
C ASP A 408 -13.23 9.72 11.38
N PRO A 409 -12.28 8.80 11.59
CA PRO A 409 -12.14 8.11 12.86
C PRO A 409 -11.84 9.08 14.01
N ASP A 410 -11.11 10.16 13.77
CA ASP A 410 -10.76 11.13 14.81
C ASP A 410 -12.01 11.92 15.23
N ALA A 411 -12.81 12.39 14.26
CA ALA A 411 -14.07 13.05 14.57
C ALA A 411 -15.13 12.10 15.14
N TYR A 412 -15.14 10.83 14.73
CA TYR A 412 -16.04 9.81 15.29
C TYR A 412 -15.73 9.57 16.78
N VAL A 413 -14.46 9.38 17.11
CA VAL A 413 -13.99 9.22 18.50
C VAL A 413 -14.33 10.46 19.32
N ALA A 414 -14.08 11.66 18.79
CA ALA A 414 -14.40 12.91 19.47
C ALA A 414 -15.91 13.04 19.77
N ARG A 415 -16.77 12.84 18.77
CA ARG A 415 -18.23 12.89 18.96
C ARG A 415 -18.72 11.88 19.99
N LYS A 416 -18.27 10.63 19.91
CA LYS A 416 -18.68 9.58 20.83
C LYS A 416 -18.21 9.82 22.27
N ASN A 417 -17.04 10.40 22.44
CA ASN A 417 -16.56 10.79 23.77
C ASN A 417 -17.33 11.99 24.34
N VAL A 418 -17.75 12.95 23.49
CA VAL A 418 -18.61 14.08 23.90
C VAL A 418 -20.02 13.61 24.27
N GLU A 419 -20.63 12.72 23.49
CA GLU A 419 -21.94 12.12 23.81
C GLU A 419 -21.88 11.39 25.16
N ARG A 420 -20.86 10.57 25.38
CA ARG A 420 -20.65 9.88 26.67
C ARG A 420 -20.46 10.86 27.83
N PHE A 421 -19.80 11.99 27.61
CA PHE A 421 -19.67 13.01 28.65
C PHE A 421 -21.02 13.60 29.04
N GLY A 422 -21.92 13.81 28.08
CA GLY A 422 -23.31 14.22 28.34
C GLY A 422 -24.07 13.23 29.22
N ASP A 423 -23.85 11.94 29.04
CA ASP A 423 -24.56 10.88 29.77
C ASP A 423 -23.93 10.52 31.13
N THR A 424 -22.60 10.63 31.28
CA THR A 424 -21.87 10.11 32.46
C THR A 424 -21.13 11.16 33.27
N GLY A 425 -20.95 12.39 32.77
CA GLY A 425 -20.26 13.48 33.47
C GLY A 425 -18.76 13.25 33.74
N ARG A 426 -18.15 12.18 33.22
CA ARG A 426 -16.73 11.83 33.45
C ARG A 426 -15.91 11.95 32.16
N ILE A 427 -14.88 12.79 32.17
CA ILE A 427 -13.91 12.94 31.07
C ILE A 427 -12.63 12.17 31.40
N ASP A 428 -12.12 11.39 30.45
CA ASP A 428 -10.81 10.77 30.57
C ASP A 428 -9.70 11.79 30.28
N VAL A 429 -9.33 12.54 31.33
CA VAL A 429 -8.33 13.60 31.29
C VAL A 429 -6.95 13.10 30.84
N SER A 430 -6.65 11.81 31.09
CA SER A 430 -5.37 11.19 30.74
C SER A 430 -5.19 11.00 29.24
N TYR A 431 -6.28 10.67 28.53
CA TYR A 431 -6.29 10.57 27.07
C TYR A 431 -6.16 11.94 26.41
N LEU A 432 -6.93 12.93 26.87
CA LEU A 432 -6.87 14.30 26.33
C LEU A 432 -5.51 14.94 26.55
N ALA A 433 -4.88 14.77 27.72
CA ALA A 433 -3.54 15.28 27.99
C ALA A 433 -2.50 14.68 27.03
N LYS A 434 -2.60 13.38 26.73
CA LYS A 434 -1.67 12.69 25.83
C LYS A 434 -1.86 13.10 24.36
N GLU A 435 -3.10 13.38 23.97
CA GLU A 435 -3.42 13.84 22.61
C GLU A 435 -3.03 15.33 22.40
N LEU A 436 -3.20 16.17 23.42
CA LEU A 436 -2.69 17.56 23.43
C LEU A 436 -1.16 17.62 23.39
N LEU A 437 -0.47 16.76 24.16
CA LEU A 437 0.99 16.64 24.13
C LEU A 437 1.51 16.10 22.79
N ALA A 438 0.72 15.26 22.09
CA ALA A 438 1.05 14.78 20.75
C ALA A 438 0.79 15.84 19.66
N ALA A 439 -0.18 16.74 19.86
CA ALA A 439 -0.49 17.84 18.95
C ALA A 439 0.46 19.04 19.11
N HIS A 440 0.95 19.28 20.34
CA HIS A 440 1.97 20.27 20.65
C HIS A 440 3.16 19.58 21.33
N PRO A 441 4.17 19.11 20.58
CA PRO A 441 5.42 18.70 21.20
C PRO A 441 5.98 19.94 21.88
N VAL A 442 5.93 19.96 23.20
CA VAL A 442 6.58 20.98 24.01
C VAL A 442 8.06 20.89 23.63
N GLY A 443 8.52 21.88 22.87
CA GLY A 443 9.94 22.06 22.59
C GLY A 443 10.63 22.16 23.93
N SER A 444 11.47 21.18 24.23
CA SER A 444 12.45 21.25 25.29
C SER A 444 13.32 22.48 25.03
N CYS A 445 13.04 23.59 25.72
CA CYS A 445 14.05 24.59 26.00
C CYS A 445 15.05 23.91 26.94
N GLU A 446 16.15 23.43 26.36
CA GLU A 446 17.44 23.35 27.06
C GLU A 446 18.23 24.61 26.75
#